data_AF-A0A524QWC0-F1
#
_entry.id   AF-A0A524QWC0-F1
#
_cell.length_a   1.000
_cell.length_b   1.000
_cell.length_c   1.000
_cell.angle_alpha   90.00
_cell.angle_beta   90.00
_cell.angle_gamma   90.00
#
_symmetry.space_group_name_H-M   'P 1'
#
loop_
_entity.id
_entity.type
_entity.pdbx_description
1 polymer ?
#
loop_
_entity_poly.entity_id
_entity_poly.type
_entity_poly.pdbx_seq_one_letter_code
_entity_poly.pdbx_strand_id
1 'polypeptide(L)'
;QSAYGDWETCVAEHILRAVNVRMTYREKGQNAGDNALQSHRRMGFAYIEALCKKLEEYEKQRDKYPTLESFFPELISVFKQLSEANLGPEFYEIPFFGTINAVVTDKKATVLIAPSNESDQAVQDSLCRHIQRIHDRYYTESQILTDTVALKTDLSTNSIVIYGTAKGNLWLAQLMPKLPVRIESDRIVADSVYSGTNLRLIMVWPNPQNQSKGVVIYTAQQAKDIMGINGVFHGPTDYVVARNSEVLKAGDYIKKGATWTF
;
A
#
# COMPACT_ATOMS: atom_id res chain seq x y z
N GLN A 1 28.38 6.17 -6.72
CA GLN A 1 28.27 7.50 -7.36
C GLN A 1 26.80 7.72 -7.68
N SER A 2 26.18 8.75 -7.12
CA SER A 2 24.81 9.13 -7.49
C SER A 2 24.85 9.84 -8.84
N ALA A 3 23.94 9.52 -9.77
CA ALA A 3 23.87 10.11 -11.11
C ALA A 3 23.36 11.56 -11.13
N TYR A 4 23.12 12.16 -9.96
CA TYR A 4 22.54 13.49 -9.78
C TYR A 4 23.56 14.41 -9.10
N GLY A 5 24.63 14.74 -9.81
CA GLY A 5 25.77 15.50 -9.28
C GLY A 5 25.51 17.01 -9.17
N ASP A 6 24.53 17.54 -9.91
CA ASP A 6 24.18 18.96 -9.97
C ASP A 6 22.66 19.19 -9.99
N TRP A 7 22.25 20.42 -9.67
CA TRP A 7 20.85 20.80 -9.56
C TRP A 7 20.13 20.85 -10.92
N GLU A 8 20.84 21.11 -12.01
CA GLU A 8 20.28 21.17 -13.36
C GLU A 8 19.80 19.79 -13.81
N THR A 9 20.63 18.77 -13.55
CA THR A 9 20.32 17.36 -13.77
C THR A 9 19.10 16.94 -12.95
N CYS A 10 19.01 17.37 -11.68
CA CYS A 10 17.83 17.12 -10.85
C CYS A 10 16.57 17.72 -11.46
N VAL A 11 16.60 18.99 -11.88
CA VAL A 11 15.46 19.67 -12.50
C VAL A 11 15.04 18.97 -13.79
N ALA A 12 16.00 18.67 -14.67
CA ALA A 12 15.75 18.00 -15.94
C ALA A 12 15.10 16.63 -15.73
N GLU A 13 15.59 15.84 -14.77
CA GLU A 13 15.05 14.52 -14.48
C GLU A 13 13.63 14.58 -13.91
N HIS A 14 13.33 15.55 -13.03
CA HIS A 14 11.98 15.76 -12.52
C HIS A 14 10.99 16.05 -13.66
N ILE A 15 11.39 16.92 -14.59
CA ILE A 15 10.57 17.26 -15.77
C ILE A 15 10.39 16.04 -16.68
N LEU A 16 11.48 15.32 -17.00
CA LEU A 16 11.43 14.15 -17.87
C LEU A 16 10.50 13.06 -17.30
N ARG A 17 10.57 12.82 -15.99
CA ARG A 17 9.69 11.86 -15.31
C ARG A 17 8.24 12.33 -15.29
N ALA A 18 7.97 13.62 -15.06
CA ALA A 18 6.62 14.16 -15.15
C ALA A 18 6.04 14.00 -16.58
N VAL A 19 6.85 14.22 -17.62
CA VAL A 19 6.45 13.96 -19.01
C VAL A 19 6.16 12.48 -19.24
N ASN A 20 7.00 11.56 -18.74
CA ASN A 20 6.76 10.12 -18.81
C ASN A 20 5.42 9.72 -18.16
N VAL A 21 5.14 10.26 -16.97
CA VAL A 21 3.88 10.04 -16.27
C VAL A 21 2.70 10.52 -17.10
N ARG A 22 2.76 11.74 -17.65
CA ARG A 22 1.70 12.29 -18.52
C ARG A 22 1.49 11.49 -19.79
N MET A 23 2.56 11.02 -20.44
CA MET A 23 2.45 10.10 -21.57
C MET A 23 1.78 8.79 -21.15
N THR A 24 2.15 8.24 -20.00
CA THR A 24 1.55 7.02 -19.46
C THR A 24 0.05 7.19 -19.20
N TYR A 25 -0.38 8.31 -18.59
CA TYR A 25 -1.81 8.62 -18.43
C TYR A 25 -2.56 8.60 -19.77
N ARG A 26 -1.97 9.21 -20.81
CA ARG A 26 -2.60 9.37 -22.13
C ARG A 26 -2.63 8.08 -22.94
N GLU A 27 -1.55 7.29 -22.88
CA GLU A 27 -1.37 6.12 -23.74
C GLU A 27 -1.84 4.81 -23.10
N LYS A 28 -1.73 4.71 -21.77
CA LYS A 28 -2.01 3.48 -21.00
C LYS A 28 -3.18 3.64 -20.02
N GLY A 29 -3.76 4.83 -19.93
CA GLY A 29 -4.92 5.13 -19.12
C GLY A 29 -4.60 5.47 -17.66
N GLN A 30 -5.67 5.79 -16.92
CA GLN A 30 -5.63 6.35 -15.56
C GLN A 30 -4.79 5.49 -14.59
N ASN A 31 -5.09 4.19 -14.47
CA ASN A 31 -4.41 3.31 -13.52
C ASN A 31 -2.89 3.21 -13.78
N ALA A 32 -2.49 3.12 -15.04
CA ALA A 32 -1.08 3.04 -15.40
C ALA A 32 -0.34 4.36 -15.08
N GLY A 33 -0.98 5.51 -15.33
CA GLY A 33 -0.43 6.82 -14.99
C GLY A 33 -0.34 7.05 -13.48
N ASP A 34 -1.36 6.66 -12.72
CA ASP A 34 -1.36 6.72 -11.24
C ASP A 34 -0.20 5.88 -10.68
N ASN A 35 -0.01 4.66 -11.20
CA ASN A 35 1.09 3.79 -10.81
C ASN A 35 2.47 4.39 -11.15
N ALA A 36 2.63 4.98 -12.35
CA ALA A 36 3.88 5.62 -12.75
C ALA A 36 4.21 6.84 -11.87
N LEU A 37 3.20 7.67 -11.59
CA LEU A 37 3.33 8.83 -10.71
C LEU A 37 3.83 8.42 -9.32
N GLN A 38 3.18 7.43 -8.72
CA GLN A 38 3.54 6.95 -7.39
C GLN A 38 4.91 6.27 -7.36
N SER A 39 5.27 5.53 -8.42
CA SER A 39 6.61 4.93 -8.52
C SER A 39 7.71 5.99 -8.48
N HIS A 40 7.54 7.11 -9.18
CA HIS A 40 8.53 8.19 -9.14
C HIS A 40 8.51 8.97 -7.84
N ARG A 41 7.34 9.20 -7.22
CA ARG A 41 7.30 9.78 -5.86
C ARG A 41 8.10 8.93 -4.88
N ARG A 42 7.98 7.59 -4.92
CA ARG A 42 8.80 6.66 -4.11
C ARG A 42 10.29 6.72 -4.36
N MET A 43 10.70 7.12 -5.57
CA MET A 43 12.11 7.34 -5.90
C MET A 43 12.63 8.70 -5.40
N GLY A 44 11.80 9.50 -4.71
CA GLY A 44 12.18 10.80 -4.14
C GLY A 44 11.82 12.00 -5.02
N PHE A 45 11.11 11.81 -6.14
CA PHE A 45 10.71 12.92 -7.02
C PHE A 45 9.48 13.65 -6.45
N ALA A 46 9.63 14.36 -5.33
CA ALA A 46 8.53 14.98 -4.60
C ALA A 46 7.72 15.99 -5.45
N TYR A 47 8.38 16.73 -6.35
CA TYR A 47 7.74 17.78 -7.16
C TYR A 47 6.98 17.26 -8.39
N ILE A 48 7.03 15.95 -8.66
CA ILE A 48 6.51 15.37 -9.90
C ILE A 48 5.01 15.59 -10.08
N GLU A 49 4.24 15.62 -8.99
CA GLU A 49 2.78 15.82 -9.06
C GLU A 49 2.42 17.23 -9.50
N ALA A 50 3.10 18.24 -8.96
CA ALA A 50 2.94 19.64 -9.36
C ALA A 50 3.34 19.84 -10.84
N LEU A 51 4.42 19.20 -11.27
CA LEU A 51 4.85 19.24 -12.67
C LEU A 51 3.84 18.54 -13.59
N CYS A 52 3.29 17.39 -13.20
CA CYS A 52 2.24 16.72 -13.96
C CYS A 52 1.00 17.60 -14.13
N LYS A 53 0.56 18.29 -13.07
CA LYS A 53 -0.56 19.23 -13.13
C LYS A 53 -0.27 20.38 -14.11
N LYS A 54 0.94 20.95 -14.07
CA LYS A 54 1.35 22.01 -14.99
C LYS A 54 1.44 21.53 -16.44
N LEU A 55 1.88 20.30 -16.67
CA LEU A 55 1.88 19.69 -18.00
C LEU A 55 0.46 19.39 -18.52
N GLU A 56 -0.48 19.07 -17.64
CA GLU A 56 -1.89 18.94 -18.01
C GLU A 56 -2.50 20.29 -18.46
N GLU A 57 -2.08 21.42 -17.84
CA GLU A 57 -2.44 22.75 -18.34
C GLU A 57 -1.89 22.99 -19.75
N TYR A 58 -0.62 22.63 -19.99
CA TYR A 58 -0.01 22.71 -21.32
C TYR A 58 -0.78 21.90 -22.37
N GLU A 59 -1.17 20.67 -22.04
CA GLU A 59 -1.96 19.80 -22.92
C GLU A 59 -3.29 20.44 -23.34
N LYS A 60 -3.90 21.25 -22.47
CA LYS A 60 -5.17 21.97 -22.72
C LYS A 60 -4.99 23.32 -23.42
N GLN A 61 -3.76 23.85 -23.49
CA GLN A 61 -3.45 25.18 -24.02
C GLN A 61 -2.50 25.13 -25.23
N ARG A 62 -2.56 24.05 -26.02
CA ARG A 62 -1.67 23.83 -27.18
C ARG A 62 -1.80 24.88 -28.28
N ASP A 63 -2.94 25.56 -28.38
CA ASP A 63 -3.11 26.69 -29.31
C ASP A 63 -2.26 27.91 -28.93
N LYS A 64 -2.07 28.13 -27.62
CA LYS A 64 -1.23 29.21 -27.07
C LYS A 64 0.24 28.78 -26.98
N TYR A 65 0.48 27.51 -26.67
CA TYR A 65 1.81 26.94 -26.51
C TYR A 65 1.99 25.73 -27.45
N PRO A 66 2.37 25.96 -28.72
CA PRO A 66 2.42 24.90 -29.72
C PRO A 66 3.49 23.85 -29.43
N THR A 67 4.58 24.24 -28.75
CA THR A 67 5.72 23.37 -28.40
C THR A 67 5.97 23.36 -26.89
N LEU A 68 6.59 22.29 -26.39
CA LEU A 68 7.01 22.23 -24.98
C LEU A 68 7.99 23.36 -24.65
N GLU A 69 8.86 23.71 -25.61
CA GLU A 69 9.78 24.85 -25.51
C GLU A 69 9.04 26.16 -25.24
N SER A 70 7.95 26.44 -25.96
CA SER A 70 7.14 27.65 -25.75
C SER A 70 6.48 27.69 -24.36
N PHE A 71 6.24 26.54 -23.75
CA PHE A 71 5.68 26.41 -22.40
C PHE A 71 6.76 26.28 -21.30
N PHE A 72 8.02 26.08 -21.67
CA PHE A 72 9.09 25.78 -20.72
C PHE A 72 9.25 26.83 -19.60
N PRO A 73 9.09 28.14 -19.84
CA PRO A 73 9.10 29.14 -18.77
C PRO A 73 8.02 28.91 -17.70
N GLU A 74 6.81 28.53 -18.13
CA GLU A 74 5.69 28.21 -17.23
C GLU A 74 5.99 26.94 -16.41
N LEU A 75 6.61 25.94 -17.04
CA LEU A 75 6.97 24.70 -16.37
C LEU A 75 8.08 24.90 -15.32
N ILE A 76 9.12 25.67 -15.64
CA ILE A 76 10.19 26.00 -14.69
C ILE A 76 9.68 26.83 -13.52
N SER A 77 8.67 27.69 -13.74
CA SER A 77 8.08 28.50 -12.67
C SER A 77 7.52 27.67 -11.51
N VAL A 78 7.17 26.40 -11.74
CA VAL A 78 6.70 25.48 -10.69
C VAL A 78 7.73 25.32 -9.58
N PHE A 79 9.02 25.14 -9.92
CA PHE A 79 10.07 24.99 -8.91
C PHE A 79 10.22 26.26 -8.07
N LYS A 80 10.15 27.43 -8.72
CA LYS A 80 10.17 28.72 -8.01
C LYS A 80 9.00 28.83 -7.03
N GLN A 81 7.78 28.57 -7.50
CA GLN A 81 6.58 28.63 -6.67
C GLN A 81 6.66 27.68 -5.47
N LEU A 82 7.13 26.45 -5.68
CA LEU A 82 7.31 25.47 -4.62
C LEU A 82 8.40 25.88 -3.63
N SER A 83 9.50 26.49 -4.11
CA SER A 83 10.57 26.98 -3.24
C SER A 83 10.16 28.16 -2.36
N GLU A 84 9.20 28.96 -2.81
CA GLU A 84 8.65 30.11 -2.08
C GLU A 84 7.43 29.73 -1.21
N ALA A 85 6.87 28.54 -1.40
CA ALA A 85 5.75 28.03 -0.64
C ALA A 85 6.18 27.39 0.69
N ASN A 86 5.38 27.57 1.74
CA ASN A 86 5.54 26.79 2.97
C ASN A 86 4.84 25.43 2.78
N LEU A 87 5.57 24.47 2.23
CA LEU A 87 5.02 23.17 1.80
C LEU A 87 4.71 22.20 2.95
N GLY A 88 5.24 22.43 4.16
CA GLY A 88 5.10 21.50 5.28
C GLY A 88 5.79 20.13 5.06
N PRO A 89 5.99 19.33 6.12
CA PRO A 89 6.56 17.97 6.01
C PRO A 89 5.68 17.02 5.17
N GLU A 90 4.37 17.18 5.20
CA GLU A 90 3.39 16.34 4.50
C GLU A 90 3.56 16.33 2.98
N PHE A 91 4.09 17.41 2.40
CA PHE A 91 4.38 17.47 0.97
C PHE A 91 5.48 16.48 0.56
N TYR A 92 6.43 16.25 1.46
CA TYR A 92 7.55 15.34 1.24
C TYR A 92 7.26 13.92 1.71
N GLU A 93 6.15 13.72 2.44
CA GLU A 93 5.69 12.39 2.79
C GLU A 93 5.26 11.64 1.53
N ILE A 94 5.75 10.41 1.40
CA ILE A 94 5.40 9.51 0.32
C ILE A 94 4.42 8.49 0.91
N PRO A 95 3.12 8.58 0.59
CA PRO A 95 2.18 7.59 1.08
C PRO A 95 2.52 6.21 0.53
N PHE A 96 2.24 5.20 1.33
CA PHE A 96 2.30 3.82 0.92
C PHE A 96 1.24 3.61 -0.16
N PHE A 97 1.64 3.02 -1.29
CA PHE A 97 0.72 2.54 -2.33
C PHE A 97 1.13 1.12 -2.78
N GLY A 98 1.92 0.43 -1.96
CA GLY A 98 2.55 -0.82 -2.33
C GLY A 98 1.55 -1.97 -2.38
N THR A 99 1.95 -3.05 -3.04
CA THR A 99 1.22 -4.32 -3.04
C THR A 99 1.54 -5.10 -1.76
N ILE A 100 0.97 -6.30 -1.60
CA ILE A 100 1.28 -7.17 -0.46
C ILE A 100 2.80 -7.41 -0.34
N ASN A 101 3.51 -7.62 -1.45
CA ASN A 101 4.96 -7.82 -1.46
C ASN A 101 5.75 -6.62 -0.92
N ALA A 102 5.26 -5.40 -1.13
CA ALA A 102 5.97 -4.20 -0.72
C ALA A 102 6.12 -4.10 0.81
N VAL A 103 5.17 -4.65 1.57
CA VAL A 103 5.24 -4.68 3.03
C VAL A 103 6.22 -5.75 3.50
N VAL A 104 6.19 -6.93 2.90
CA VAL A 104 6.97 -8.10 3.36
C VAL A 104 8.40 -8.16 2.81
N THR A 105 8.80 -7.19 1.99
CA THR A 105 10.16 -7.11 1.43
C THR A 105 11.18 -6.64 2.48
N ASP A 106 10.87 -5.58 3.23
CA ASP A 106 11.73 -5.10 4.33
C ASP A 106 11.40 -5.81 5.63
N LYS A 107 11.90 -7.03 5.73
CA LYS A 107 11.66 -7.92 6.88
C LYS A 107 12.18 -7.32 8.18
N LYS A 108 13.31 -6.61 8.17
CA LYS A 108 13.90 -6.05 9.39
C LYS A 108 13.03 -4.96 10.01
N ALA A 109 12.36 -4.16 9.18
CA ALA A 109 11.44 -3.12 9.65
C ALA A 109 10.00 -3.62 9.87
N THR A 110 9.75 -4.93 9.73
CA THR A 110 8.41 -5.51 9.86
C THR A 110 8.16 -6.06 11.27
N VAL A 111 6.94 -5.88 11.79
CA VAL A 111 6.44 -6.48 13.04
C VAL A 111 5.29 -7.43 12.72
N LEU A 112 5.30 -8.62 13.32
CA LEU A 112 4.22 -9.60 13.22
C LEU A 112 3.28 -9.44 14.41
N ILE A 113 1.97 -9.36 14.17
CA ILE A 113 0.94 -9.26 15.21
C ILE A 113 0.12 -10.55 15.23
N ALA A 114 0.16 -11.23 16.38
CA ALA A 114 -0.61 -12.44 16.66
C ALA A 114 -1.93 -12.12 17.41
N PRO A 115 -3.00 -12.89 17.16
CA PRO A 115 -4.27 -12.69 17.85
C PRO A 115 -4.20 -13.19 19.31
N SER A 116 -5.01 -12.61 20.19
CA SER A 116 -5.19 -13.10 21.56
C SER A 116 -6.63 -13.39 21.97
N ASN A 117 -7.61 -13.17 21.08
CA ASN A 117 -9.03 -13.22 21.37
C ASN A 117 -9.84 -14.10 20.38
N GLU A 118 -9.22 -15.09 19.73
CA GLU A 118 -9.96 -16.04 18.90
C GLU A 118 -10.93 -16.86 19.76
N SER A 119 -12.08 -17.23 19.20
CA SER A 119 -13.15 -17.91 19.94
C SER A 119 -12.77 -19.31 20.44
N ASP A 120 -11.80 -19.96 19.80
CA ASP A 120 -11.29 -21.28 20.17
C ASP A 120 -9.81 -21.17 20.54
N GLN A 121 -9.51 -21.43 21.82
CA GLN A 121 -8.16 -21.32 22.36
C GLN A 121 -7.18 -22.30 21.73
N ALA A 122 -7.60 -23.54 21.43
CA ALA A 122 -6.71 -24.54 20.84
C ALA A 122 -6.34 -24.17 19.39
N VAL A 123 -7.29 -23.57 18.67
CA VAL A 123 -7.04 -22.99 17.34
C VAL A 123 -6.13 -21.77 17.44
N GLN A 124 -6.34 -20.88 18.43
CA GLN A 124 -5.46 -19.74 18.68
C GLN A 124 -4.01 -20.18 18.93
N ASP A 125 -3.80 -21.12 19.84
CA ASP A 125 -2.46 -21.61 20.19
C ASP A 125 -1.77 -22.27 18.99
N SER A 126 -2.56 -22.94 18.13
CA SER A 126 -2.08 -23.51 16.87
C SER A 126 -1.68 -22.44 15.86
N LEU A 127 -2.46 -21.36 15.77
CA LEU A 127 -2.17 -20.20 14.93
C LEU A 127 -0.94 -19.44 15.44
N CYS A 128 -0.80 -19.17 16.73
CA CYS A 128 0.38 -18.55 17.32
C CYS A 128 1.66 -19.36 17.04
N ARG A 129 1.60 -20.69 17.18
CA ARG A 129 2.72 -21.58 16.78
C ARG A 129 3.00 -21.52 15.28
N HIS A 130 1.98 -21.35 14.44
CA HIS A 130 2.18 -21.17 13.01
C HIS A 130 2.87 -19.84 12.68
N ILE A 131 2.45 -18.74 13.32
CA ILE A 131 3.08 -17.42 13.19
C ILE A 131 4.54 -17.50 13.62
N GLN A 132 4.85 -18.18 14.73
CA GLN A 132 6.24 -18.42 15.16
C GLN A 132 7.05 -19.14 14.07
N ARG A 133 6.51 -20.19 13.44
CA ARG A 133 7.21 -20.88 12.34
C ARG A 133 7.44 -19.98 11.13
N ILE A 134 6.49 -19.11 10.78
CA ILE A 134 6.66 -18.14 9.69
C ILE A 134 7.72 -17.12 10.05
N HIS A 135 7.71 -16.64 11.30
CA HIS A 135 8.71 -15.73 11.83
C HIS A 135 10.11 -16.33 11.73
N ASP A 136 10.31 -17.53 12.27
CA ASP A 136 11.62 -18.18 12.32
C ASP A 136 12.17 -18.51 10.93
N ARG A 137 11.28 -18.68 9.94
CA ARG A 137 11.66 -18.94 8.56
C ARG A 137 11.96 -17.68 7.75
N TYR A 138 11.25 -16.58 8.00
CA TYR A 138 11.24 -15.44 7.09
C TYR A 138 11.51 -14.08 7.74
N TYR A 139 11.35 -13.95 9.06
CA TYR A 139 11.36 -12.68 9.81
C TYR A 139 12.22 -12.78 11.07
N THR A 140 13.34 -13.48 11.03
CA THR A 140 14.18 -13.78 12.22
C THR A 140 14.70 -12.56 12.99
N GLU A 141 14.71 -11.39 12.36
CA GLU A 141 15.14 -10.11 12.97
C GLU A 141 13.95 -9.23 13.40
N SER A 142 12.71 -9.67 13.14
CA SER A 142 11.49 -8.95 13.47
C SER A 142 11.01 -9.26 14.89
N GLN A 143 10.06 -8.47 15.38
CA GLN A 143 9.33 -8.80 16.61
C GLN A 143 8.00 -9.49 16.27
N ILE A 144 7.60 -10.42 17.14
CA ILE A 144 6.20 -10.87 17.24
C ILE A 144 5.59 -10.21 18.47
N LEU A 145 4.49 -9.49 18.29
CA LEU A 145 3.68 -8.93 19.36
C LEU A 145 2.33 -9.64 19.41
N THR A 146 1.76 -9.77 20.60
CA THR A 146 0.31 -10.00 20.71
C THR A 146 -0.43 -8.72 20.33
N ASP A 147 -1.63 -8.84 19.79
CA ASP A 147 -2.51 -7.71 19.48
C ASP A 147 -2.72 -6.75 20.66
N THR A 148 -2.84 -7.25 21.89
CA THR A 148 -2.97 -6.48 23.13
C THR A 148 -1.74 -5.64 23.46
N VAL A 149 -0.55 -6.14 23.13
CA VAL A 149 0.70 -5.38 23.25
C VAL A 149 0.80 -4.37 22.10
N ALA A 150 0.55 -4.81 20.87
CA ALA A 150 0.61 -3.97 19.68
C ALA A 150 -0.32 -2.75 19.76
N LEU A 151 -1.49 -2.87 20.39
CA LEU A 151 -2.42 -1.76 20.64
C LEU A 151 -1.82 -0.64 21.52
N LYS A 152 -0.77 -0.93 22.28
CA LYS A 152 -0.10 -0.01 23.21
C LYS A 152 1.29 0.39 22.73
N THR A 153 1.72 -0.12 21.57
CA THR A 153 3.05 0.11 21.01
C THR A 153 2.96 1.14 19.88
N ASP A 154 3.95 2.04 19.83
CA ASP A 154 4.17 2.88 18.65
C ASP A 154 4.80 2.03 17.54
N LEU A 155 4.04 1.78 16.49
CA LEU A 155 4.41 1.03 15.29
C LEU A 155 4.49 1.95 14.07
N SER A 156 4.58 3.27 14.25
CA SER A 156 4.67 4.26 13.16
C SER A 156 5.90 4.08 12.27
N THR A 157 6.97 3.51 12.81
CA THR A 157 8.20 3.23 12.04
C THR A 157 8.18 1.88 11.32
N ASN A 158 7.17 1.04 11.60
CA ASN A 158 7.12 -0.35 11.18
C ASN A 158 6.15 -0.60 10.03
N SER A 159 6.54 -1.54 9.16
CA SER A 159 5.60 -2.33 8.37
C SER A 159 4.97 -3.39 9.27
N ILE A 160 3.71 -3.79 9.01
CA ILE A 160 2.98 -4.70 9.89
C ILE A 160 2.49 -5.91 9.10
N VAL A 161 2.64 -7.09 9.67
CA VAL A 161 1.97 -8.31 9.21
C VAL A 161 1.07 -8.80 10.34
N ILE A 162 -0.24 -8.87 10.09
CA ILE A 162 -1.22 -9.22 11.11
C ILE A 162 -1.97 -10.49 10.75
N TYR A 163 -2.14 -11.36 11.74
CA TYR A 163 -2.89 -12.60 11.62
C TYR A 163 -4.07 -12.60 12.58
N GLY A 164 -5.19 -13.18 12.15
CA GLY A 164 -6.35 -13.43 13.01
C GLY A 164 -7.66 -13.07 12.33
N THR A 165 -8.77 -13.48 12.93
CA THR A 165 -10.10 -13.10 12.47
C THR A 165 -10.39 -11.64 12.81
N ALA A 166 -11.38 -11.06 12.13
CA ALA A 166 -11.82 -9.68 12.37
C ALA A 166 -12.20 -9.38 13.83
N LYS A 167 -12.56 -10.40 14.63
CA LYS A 167 -12.87 -10.27 16.06
C LYS A 167 -11.79 -10.86 16.97
N GLY A 168 -11.02 -11.81 16.48
CA GLY A 168 -10.02 -12.53 17.26
C GLY A 168 -8.67 -11.84 17.38
N ASN A 169 -8.35 -10.95 16.45
CA ASN A 169 -7.24 -10.01 16.61
C ASN A 169 -7.78 -8.61 16.97
N LEU A 170 -7.50 -8.16 18.19
CA LEU A 170 -8.02 -6.89 18.73
C LEU A 170 -7.44 -5.65 18.03
N TRP A 171 -6.22 -5.74 17.52
CA TRP A 171 -5.62 -4.66 16.71
C TRP A 171 -6.31 -4.59 15.35
N LEU A 172 -6.51 -5.76 14.70
CA LEU A 172 -7.25 -5.83 13.43
C LEU A 172 -8.68 -5.32 13.59
N ALA A 173 -9.35 -5.66 14.71
CA ALA A 173 -10.72 -5.23 15.00
C ALA A 173 -10.88 -3.70 14.99
N GLN A 174 -9.85 -2.93 15.38
CA GLN A 174 -9.87 -1.46 15.29
C GLN A 174 -9.69 -0.95 13.85
N LEU A 175 -9.00 -1.71 13.00
CA LEU A 175 -8.79 -1.38 11.60
C LEU A 175 -9.99 -1.76 10.72
N MET A 176 -10.67 -2.86 11.02
CA MET A 176 -11.76 -3.42 10.22
C MET A 176 -12.83 -2.39 9.76
N PRO A 177 -13.32 -1.46 10.61
CA PRO A 177 -14.32 -0.48 10.18
C PRO A 177 -13.85 0.49 9.08
N LYS A 178 -12.53 0.63 8.89
CA LYS A 178 -11.92 1.48 7.87
C LYS A 178 -11.67 0.75 6.55
N LEU A 179 -11.76 -0.58 6.56
CA LEU A 179 -11.51 -1.40 5.37
C LEU A 179 -12.78 -1.53 4.54
N PRO A 180 -12.70 -1.51 3.20
CA PRO A 180 -13.87 -1.63 2.33
C PRO A 180 -14.42 -3.06 2.26
N VAL A 181 -14.22 -3.90 3.29
CA VAL A 181 -14.49 -5.35 3.26
C VAL A 181 -15.48 -5.73 4.34
N ARG A 182 -16.30 -6.75 4.08
CA ARG A 182 -17.15 -7.39 5.10
C ARG A 182 -16.94 -8.89 5.10
N ILE A 183 -16.62 -9.44 6.26
CA ILE A 183 -16.40 -10.88 6.45
C ILE A 183 -17.56 -11.42 7.30
N GLU A 184 -18.34 -12.33 6.71
CA GLU A 184 -19.46 -13.02 7.35
C GLU A 184 -19.20 -14.53 7.40
N SER A 185 -20.01 -15.29 8.14
CA SER A 185 -19.88 -16.75 8.24
C SER A 185 -20.10 -17.49 6.91
N ASP A 186 -20.87 -16.90 5.99
CA ASP A 186 -21.33 -17.51 4.74
C ASP A 186 -20.88 -16.74 3.49
N ARG A 187 -20.16 -15.63 3.64
CA ARG A 187 -19.60 -14.86 2.52
C ARG A 187 -18.46 -13.92 2.93
N ILE A 188 -17.70 -13.47 1.94
CA ILE A 188 -16.85 -12.27 2.00
C ILE A 188 -17.35 -11.28 0.94
N VAL A 189 -17.57 -10.03 1.35
CA VAL A 189 -17.87 -8.91 0.44
C VAL A 189 -16.60 -8.08 0.29
N ALA A 190 -16.08 -8.05 -0.94
CA ALA A 190 -14.88 -7.31 -1.34
C ALA A 190 -15.17 -6.55 -2.66
N ASP A 191 -14.43 -6.79 -3.74
CA ASP A 191 -14.77 -6.29 -5.09
C ASP A 191 -16.09 -6.87 -5.62
N SER A 192 -16.42 -8.08 -5.15
CA SER A 192 -17.67 -8.77 -5.40
C SER A 192 -18.11 -9.52 -4.15
N VAL A 193 -19.26 -10.20 -4.23
CA VAL A 193 -19.76 -11.08 -3.16
C VAL A 193 -19.27 -12.51 -3.41
N TYR A 194 -18.39 -12.99 -2.54
CA TYR A 194 -17.89 -14.36 -2.56
C TYR A 194 -18.68 -15.18 -1.55
N SER A 195 -19.58 -16.05 -2.02
CA SER A 195 -20.42 -16.88 -1.15
C SER A 195 -19.73 -18.21 -0.77
N GLY A 196 -20.09 -18.73 0.40
CA GLY A 196 -19.63 -20.02 0.94
C GLY A 196 -18.83 -19.90 2.24
N THR A 197 -18.25 -21.02 2.64
CA THR A 197 -17.40 -21.16 3.84
C THR A 197 -15.93 -21.34 3.44
N ASN A 198 -15.04 -21.32 4.45
CA ASN A 198 -13.60 -21.52 4.30
C ASN A 198 -12.94 -20.47 3.38
N LEU A 199 -13.56 -19.29 3.32
CA LEU A 199 -13.02 -18.15 2.60
C LEU A 199 -11.92 -17.47 3.43
N ARG A 200 -10.85 -17.11 2.74
CA ARG A 200 -9.67 -16.43 3.24
C ARG A 200 -9.51 -15.11 2.50
N LEU A 201 -8.99 -14.12 3.21
CA LEU A 201 -8.66 -12.81 2.65
C LEU A 201 -7.23 -12.46 3.04
N ILE A 202 -6.42 -12.17 2.03
CA ILE A 202 -5.09 -11.58 2.18
C ILE A 202 -5.18 -10.21 1.54
N MET A 203 -4.90 -9.15 2.29
CA MET A 203 -4.99 -7.80 1.74
C MET A 203 -3.93 -6.89 2.34
N VAL A 204 -3.57 -5.85 1.59
CA VAL A 204 -2.70 -4.77 2.07
C VAL A 204 -3.50 -3.49 2.34
N TRP A 205 -3.06 -2.72 3.32
CA TRP A 205 -3.63 -1.42 3.67
C TRP A 205 -2.55 -0.47 4.21
N PRO A 206 -2.69 0.86 4.10
CA PRO A 206 -1.79 1.79 4.78
C PRO A 206 -1.78 1.61 6.31
N ASN A 207 -0.61 1.76 6.94
CA ASN A 207 -0.49 1.72 8.40
C ASN A 207 -1.23 2.93 9.01
N PRO A 208 -2.19 2.71 9.93
CA PRO A 208 -2.98 3.80 10.51
C PRO A 208 -2.16 4.79 11.35
N GLN A 209 -0.97 4.41 11.83
CA GLN A 209 -0.05 5.27 12.58
C GLN A 209 0.95 5.99 11.67
N ASN A 210 1.16 5.51 10.43
CA ASN A 210 2.03 6.16 9.44
C ASN A 210 1.64 5.73 8.02
N GLN A 211 1.06 6.66 7.26
CA GLN A 211 0.54 6.38 5.92
C GLN A 211 1.63 6.02 4.90
N SER A 212 2.93 6.23 5.20
CA SER A 212 4.06 5.80 4.35
C SER A 212 4.44 4.32 4.51
N LYS A 213 3.89 3.64 5.53
CA LYS A 213 4.10 2.20 5.81
C LYS A 213 2.84 1.41 5.47
N GLY A 214 3.01 0.11 5.29
CA GLY A 214 1.91 -0.80 4.94
C GLY A 214 1.65 -1.87 6.00
N VAL A 215 0.43 -2.40 5.97
CA VAL A 215 -0.06 -3.51 6.79
C VAL A 215 -0.53 -4.60 5.85
N VAL A 216 -0.03 -5.83 6.01
CA VAL A 216 -0.60 -7.02 5.36
C VAL A 216 -1.46 -7.75 6.37
N ILE A 217 -2.71 -7.98 5.99
CA ILE A 217 -3.74 -8.63 6.80
C ILE A 217 -3.96 -10.03 6.27
N TYR A 218 -3.65 -11.04 7.09
CA TYR A 218 -3.98 -12.44 6.86
C TYR A 218 -5.19 -12.82 7.72
N THR A 219 -6.37 -12.85 7.12
CA THR A 219 -7.63 -13.10 7.83
C THR A 219 -8.52 -14.09 7.08
N ALA A 220 -9.58 -14.54 7.75
CA ALA A 220 -10.55 -15.50 7.21
C ALA A 220 -11.87 -15.42 7.98
N GLN A 221 -12.88 -16.16 7.53
CA GLN A 221 -14.17 -16.26 8.23
C GLN A 221 -14.04 -16.89 9.62
N GLN A 222 -13.14 -17.86 9.78
CA GLN A 222 -12.84 -18.54 11.04
C GLN A 222 -11.34 -18.67 11.25
N ALA A 223 -10.89 -18.69 12.51
CA ALA A 223 -9.47 -18.77 12.86
C ALA A 223 -8.77 -20.00 12.27
N LYS A 224 -9.47 -21.15 12.23
CA LYS A 224 -8.94 -22.40 11.67
C LYS A 224 -8.62 -22.27 10.17
N ASP A 225 -9.35 -21.42 9.46
CA ASP A 225 -9.15 -21.22 8.03
C ASP A 225 -7.90 -20.39 7.75
N ILE A 226 -7.35 -19.67 8.74
CA ILE A 226 -6.09 -18.91 8.61
C ILE A 226 -4.88 -19.85 8.58
N MET A 227 -5.01 -21.07 9.10
CA MET A 227 -3.91 -22.04 9.07
C MET A 227 -3.47 -22.34 7.64
N GLY A 228 -2.18 -22.11 7.35
CA GLY A 228 -1.61 -22.30 6.03
C GLY A 228 -1.97 -21.22 5.01
N ILE A 229 -2.54 -20.10 5.43
CA ILE A 229 -2.91 -18.98 4.54
C ILE A 229 -1.71 -18.42 3.76
N ASN A 230 -0.50 -18.45 4.32
CA ASN A 230 0.73 -18.06 3.61
C ASN A 230 1.06 -18.96 2.40
N GLY A 231 0.42 -20.12 2.27
CA GLY A 231 0.56 -21.01 1.12
C GLY A 231 -0.35 -20.68 -0.06
N VAL A 232 -1.34 -19.80 0.11
CA VAL A 232 -2.14 -19.25 -0.99
C VAL A 232 -1.22 -18.40 -1.87
N PHE A 233 -1.35 -18.43 -3.19
CA PHE A 233 -0.57 -17.53 -4.05
C PHE A 233 -1.03 -16.07 -3.86
N HIS A 234 -0.13 -15.20 -3.42
CA HIS A 234 -0.36 -13.77 -3.16
C HIS A 234 0.94 -12.98 -3.34
N GLY A 235 0.87 -11.65 -3.20
CA GLY A 235 2.06 -10.78 -3.18
C GLY A 235 2.08 -9.69 -4.26
N PRO A 236 1.97 -10.04 -5.55
CA PRO A 236 2.03 -9.06 -6.63
C PRO A 236 0.85 -8.09 -6.69
N THR A 237 -0.27 -8.42 -6.07
CA THR A 237 -1.49 -7.62 -6.05
C THR A 237 -1.78 -7.06 -4.65
N ASP A 238 -2.74 -6.15 -4.54
CA ASP A 238 -3.13 -5.55 -3.27
C ASP A 238 -4.01 -6.44 -2.39
N TYR A 239 -4.86 -7.27 -2.99
CA TYR A 239 -5.70 -8.22 -2.27
C TYR A 239 -5.84 -9.55 -3.02
N VAL A 240 -6.19 -10.58 -2.25
CA VAL A 240 -6.49 -11.93 -2.69
C VAL A 240 -7.65 -12.49 -1.87
N VAL A 241 -8.71 -12.93 -2.54
CA VAL A 241 -9.78 -13.75 -1.94
C VAL A 241 -9.54 -15.20 -2.38
N ALA A 242 -9.53 -16.11 -1.42
CA ALA A 242 -9.27 -17.52 -1.68
C ALA A 242 -10.28 -18.40 -0.93
N ARG A 243 -10.48 -19.62 -1.43
CA ARG A 243 -11.17 -20.69 -0.71
C ARG A 243 -10.17 -21.81 -0.46
N ASN A 244 -9.89 -22.12 0.80
CA ASN A 244 -8.77 -22.98 1.15
C ASN A 244 -7.46 -22.47 0.48
N SER A 245 -6.86 -23.24 -0.42
CA SER A 245 -5.66 -22.84 -1.17
C SER A 245 -5.94 -22.30 -2.57
N GLU A 246 -7.19 -22.36 -3.04
CA GLU A 246 -7.59 -21.93 -4.37
C GLU A 246 -7.86 -20.41 -4.37
N VAL A 247 -7.16 -19.69 -5.26
CA VAL A 247 -7.39 -18.25 -5.46
C VAL A 247 -8.66 -18.05 -6.27
N LEU A 248 -9.66 -17.38 -5.69
CA LEU A 248 -10.89 -16.99 -6.38
C LEU A 248 -10.71 -15.65 -7.11
N LYS A 249 -9.94 -14.74 -6.50
CA LYS A 249 -9.64 -13.42 -7.03
C LYS A 249 -8.31 -12.92 -6.51
N ALA A 250 -7.55 -12.26 -7.38
CA ALA A 250 -6.47 -11.36 -7.03
C ALA A 250 -6.70 -10.03 -7.76
N GLY A 251 -6.43 -8.90 -7.12
CA GLY A 251 -6.66 -7.59 -7.71
C GLY A 251 -6.02 -6.45 -6.94
N ASP A 252 -6.08 -5.27 -7.56
CA ASP A 252 -5.53 -4.03 -7.04
C ASP A 252 -6.64 -3.04 -6.71
N TYR A 253 -6.41 -2.16 -5.76
CA TYR A 253 -7.33 -1.08 -5.43
C TYR A 253 -7.21 0.08 -6.40
N ILE A 254 -8.29 0.86 -6.52
CA ILE A 254 -8.23 2.24 -6.95
C ILE A 254 -7.74 3.07 -5.75
N LYS A 255 -6.51 3.58 -5.83
CA LYS A 255 -5.84 4.29 -4.71
C LYS A 255 -5.91 5.80 -4.91
N LYS A 256 -6.71 6.50 -4.09
CA LYS A 256 -6.82 7.97 -4.10
C LYS A 256 -6.44 8.54 -2.73
N GLY A 257 -5.17 8.92 -2.58
CA GLY A 257 -4.61 9.31 -1.28
C GLY A 257 -4.77 8.20 -0.24
N ALA A 258 -5.38 8.52 0.89
CA ALA A 258 -5.68 7.54 1.96
C ALA A 258 -6.96 6.73 1.74
N THR A 259 -7.74 7.01 0.68
CA THR A 259 -8.98 6.28 0.38
C THR A 259 -8.75 5.28 -0.74
N TRP A 260 -8.87 4.00 -0.41
CA TRP A 260 -8.69 2.91 -1.37
C TRP A 260 -10.00 2.15 -1.52
N THR A 261 -10.40 1.89 -2.76
CA THR A 261 -11.62 1.15 -3.09
C THR A 261 -11.28 -0.02 -4.00
N PHE A 262 -12.12 -1.05 -3.98
CA PHE A 262 -12.08 -2.12 -4.98
C PHE A 262 -12.31 -1.62 -6.41
#